data_AF-A0A9D9DGL5-F1
#
_entry.id   AF-A0A9D9DGL5-F1
#
_cell.length_a   1.000
_cell.length_b   1.000
_cell.length_c   1.000
_cell.angle_alpha   90.00
_cell.angle_beta   90.00
_cell.angle_gamma   90.00
#
_symmetry.space_group_name_H-M   'P 1'
#
loop_
_entity.id
_entity.type
_entity.pdbx_description
1 polymer ?
#
loop_
_entity_poly.entity_id
_entity_poly.type
_entity_poly.pdbx_seq_one_letter_code
_entity_poly.pdbx_strand_id
1 'polypeptide(L)'
;MAEEVLFKPKELFEKELRRAYHEAAGELYDELRGKANIDEAANKAHVADYNKKQSHYQMKANELSSTKTKRTVCLVFCILAFIAGAIAMLLAFFPSFNWVALLVGIALLGLGIGLIFPIRRFGKLSLEQSAKVVKLKAEADKALDVCKSDMAPLNALFDWNAPLHVMEKATPIIDLDPVFTPERLSLLRDNYGLNEDLGDDSSVLGVISGRIKGNPFVLVRTLDRAIIDKTYVGSMVISWTTYSRDSNGRSYPVTHTQTLTASTVHPAPKFGKVTQLIYGNDAAPHLSFSRSPQKSSGLDEDARRKECDKMAKKLGKMAEKSIGTSKPFTPLANEEFETLFHALDRDHDVEFRVLFTPLAQQNMIELLTDPRPYGDDFYFLKSHRINVIQSAHSQSFDYSADPSLFMGYDCVAMRKGFIDYCDLYIQSLFFDLAPLLSIPLYQMHKSRDYIYKGNYGRNVTSFEQEALANGLDSASFMPKLADPSVPLILKVDEVAKQGKTDLTSVRASGYRTFAMVDYVPTMGGDGRMHNVPVPWTRYEEVTSETPMQVRQVCPDKGTFLESLRKNQGLQNFLSSLSYRYERGLLARVGEGVSPSQEKALADLFDAKAKKQ
;
A
#
# COMPACT_ATOMS: atom_id res chain seq x y z
N MET A 1 11.83 29.33 18.35
CA MET A 1 11.92 28.34 19.44
C MET A 1 13.35 27.82 19.49
N ALA A 2 14.15 28.35 20.41
CA ALA A 2 15.58 28.07 20.51
C ALA A 2 15.84 26.70 21.15
N GLU A 3 16.84 25.98 20.63
CA GLU A 3 17.72 24.94 21.22
C GLU A 3 17.29 24.06 22.42
N GLU A 4 16.02 23.94 22.78
CA GLU A 4 15.60 22.98 23.80
C GLU A 4 15.61 21.56 23.21
N VAL A 5 16.24 20.66 23.98
CA VAL A 5 16.09 19.21 23.82
C VAL A 5 14.61 18.90 24.00
N LEU A 6 14.02 18.18 23.05
CA LEU A 6 12.64 17.73 23.11
C LEU A 6 12.54 16.63 24.15
N PHE A 7 12.40 17.03 25.41
CA PHE A 7 12.44 16.12 26.54
C PHE A 7 11.23 15.19 26.59
N LYS A 8 10.14 15.51 25.87
CA LYS A 8 8.89 14.72 25.82
C LYS A 8 8.28 14.72 24.41
N PRO A 9 8.68 13.77 23.54
CA PRO A 9 8.24 13.74 22.15
C PRO A 9 6.72 13.62 21.99
N LYS A 10 6.06 12.83 22.83
CA LYS A 10 4.61 12.65 22.76
C LYS A 10 3.84 13.93 23.09
N GLU A 11 4.17 14.56 24.22
CA GLU A 11 3.52 15.81 24.63
C GLU A 11 3.72 16.92 23.57
N LEU A 12 4.91 16.99 22.95
CA LEU A 12 5.20 17.90 21.85
C LEU A 12 4.24 17.70 20.67
N PHE A 13 3.99 16.45 20.28
CA PHE A 13 3.07 16.15 19.19
C PHE A 13 1.64 16.58 19.53
N GLU A 14 1.14 16.17 20.71
CA GLU A 14 -0.25 16.39 21.09
C GLU A 14 -0.58 17.86 21.34
N LYS A 15 0.33 18.61 21.95
CA LYS A 15 0.09 20.00 22.37
C LYS A 15 0.43 21.02 21.28
N GLU A 16 1.41 20.72 20.43
CA GLU A 16 1.98 21.71 19.49
C GLU A 16 1.89 21.24 18.04
N LEU A 17 2.63 20.18 17.67
CA LEU A 17 2.84 19.85 16.25
C LEU A 17 1.55 19.46 15.54
N ARG A 18 0.66 18.70 16.18
CA ARG A 18 -0.60 18.28 15.57
C ARG A 18 -1.45 19.48 15.14
N ARG A 19 -1.59 20.47 16.01
CA ARG A 19 -2.37 21.68 15.69
C ARG A 19 -1.66 22.54 14.66
N ALA A 20 -0.36 22.77 14.82
CA ALA A 20 0.41 23.61 13.90
C ALA A 20 0.40 23.05 12.47
N TYR A 21 0.52 21.73 12.32
CA TYR A 21 0.49 21.07 11.02
C TYR A 21 -0.91 21.10 10.39
N HIS A 22 -1.97 20.91 11.19
CA HIS A 22 -3.36 21.04 10.74
C HIS A 22 -3.66 22.45 10.21
N GLU A 23 -3.25 23.47 10.95
CA GLU A 23 -3.42 24.88 10.56
C GLU A 23 -2.63 25.20 9.29
N ALA A 24 -1.36 24.80 9.22
CA ALA A 24 -0.50 24.97 8.03
C ALA A 24 -1.05 24.25 6.79
N ALA A 25 -1.67 23.08 6.95
CA ALA A 25 -2.33 22.36 5.86
C ALA A 25 -3.54 23.12 5.33
N GLY A 26 -4.35 23.68 6.24
CA GLY A 26 -5.48 24.55 5.89
C GLY A 26 -5.02 25.79 5.12
N GLU A 27 -3.98 26.47 5.61
CA GLU A 27 -3.41 27.66 4.96
C GLU A 27 -2.86 27.34 3.57
N LEU A 28 -2.10 26.25 3.41
CA LEU A 28 -1.58 25.85 2.10
C LEU A 28 -2.72 25.53 1.12
N TYR A 29 -3.75 24.82 1.55
CA TYR A 29 -4.92 24.57 0.70
C TYR A 29 -5.59 25.88 0.26
N ASP A 30 -5.79 26.80 1.20
CA ASP A 30 -6.45 28.08 0.93
C ASP A 30 -5.59 28.97 0.00
N GLU A 31 -4.26 28.91 0.09
CA GLU A 31 -3.32 29.54 -0.86
C GLU A 31 -3.40 28.93 -2.26
N LEU A 32 -3.40 27.59 -2.38
CA LEU A 32 -3.53 26.91 -3.67
C LEU A 32 -4.88 27.20 -4.32
N ARG A 33 -5.97 27.18 -3.53
CA ARG A 33 -7.31 27.57 -3.98
C ARG A 33 -7.34 29.01 -4.48
N GLY A 34 -6.69 29.93 -3.76
CA GLY A 34 -6.55 31.33 -4.16
C GLY A 34 -5.80 31.49 -5.48
N LYS A 35 -4.68 30.78 -5.66
CA LYS A 35 -3.90 30.75 -6.92
C LYS A 35 -4.71 30.18 -8.09
N ALA A 36 -5.56 29.19 -7.84
CA ALA A 36 -6.43 28.59 -8.83
C ALA A 36 -7.70 29.42 -9.13
N ASN A 37 -7.97 30.49 -8.35
CA ASN A 37 -9.15 31.36 -8.47
C ASN A 37 -10.47 30.58 -8.49
N ILE A 38 -10.63 29.62 -7.57
CA ILE A 38 -11.82 28.77 -7.48
C ILE A 38 -12.98 29.51 -6.80
N ASP A 39 -14.15 29.51 -7.45
CA ASP A 39 -15.40 29.95 -6.83
C ASP A 39 -16.06 28.78 -6.07
N GLU A 40 -15.87 28.76 -4.74
CA GLU A 40 -16.43 27.73 -3.86
C GLU A 40 -17.96 27.73 -3.86
N ALA A 41 -18.62 28.89 -3.96
CA ALA A 41 -20.07 28.97 -3.94
C ALA A 41 -20.68 28.40 -5.22
N ALA A 42 -20.07 28.69 -6.38
CA ALA A 42 -20.45 28.11 -7.66
C ALA A 42 -20.22 26.59 -7.66
N ASN A 43 -19.04 26.12 -7.24
CA ASN A 43 -18.75 24.69 -7.16
C ASN A 43 -19.75 23.96 -6.26
N LYS A 44 -20.06 24.52 -5.08
CA LYS A 44 -21.05 23.95 -4.16
C LYS A 44 -22.44 23.82 -4.79
N ALA A 45 -22.86 24.79 -5.60
CA ALA A 45 -24.14 24.73 -6.33
C ALA A 45 -24.12 23.64 -7.42
N HIS A 46 -23.03 23.53 -8.19
CA HIS A 46 -22.86 22.50 -9.22
C HIS A 46 -22.82 21.10 -8.61
N VAL A 47 -22.10 20.92 -7.50
CA VAL A 47 -22.04 19.65 -6.76
C VAL A 47 -23.41 19.25 -6.21
N ALA A 48 -24.19 20.20 -5.69
CA ALA A 48 -25.55 19.94 -5.23
C ALA A 48 -26.48 19.48 -6.38
N ASP A 49 -26.38 20.11 -7.56
CA ASP A 49 -27.12 19.70 -8.75
C ASP A 49 -26.69 18.30 -9.23
N TYR A 50 -25.38 18.03 -9.29
CA TYR A 50 -24.84 16.70 -9.59
C TYR A 50 -25.38 15.64 -8.62
N ASN A 51 -25.28 15.87 -7.31
CA ASN A 51 -25.74 14.93 -6.29
C ASN A 51 -27.25 14.63 -6.42
N LYS A 52 -28.06 15.65 -6.75
CA LYS A 52 -29.50 15.48 -7.01
C LYS A 52 -29.75 14.61 -8.25
N LYS A 53 -29.06 14.88 -9.36
CA LYS A 53 -29.17 14.09 -10.60
C LYS A 53 -28.68 12.65 -10.41
N GLN A 54 -27.58 12.47 -9.67
CA GLN A 54 -27.00 11.18 -9.36
C GLN A 54 -27.92 10.33 -8.49
N SER A 55 -28.52 10.93 -7.46
CA SER A 55 -29.53 10.26 -6.62
C SER A 55 -30.76 9.85 -7.45
N HIS A 56 -31.27 10.74 -8.31
CA HIS A 56 -32.40 10.42 -9.18
C HIS A 56 -32.07 9.30 -10.19
N TYR A 57 -30.86 9.30 -10.76
CA TYR A 57 -30.35 8.21 -11.59
C TYR A 57 -30.31 6.89 -10.80
N GLN A 58 -29.72 6.87 -9.60
CA GLN A 58 -29.60 5.66 -8.78
C GLN A 58 -30.96 5.08 -8.39
N MET A 59 -31.92 5.93 -8.00
CA MET A 59 -33.29 5.50 -7.72
C MET A 59 -33.92 4.81 -8.93
N LYS A 60 -33.79 5.39 -10.14
CA LYS A 60 -34.33 4.79 -11.37
C LYS A 60 -33.57 3.56 -11.83
N ALA A 61 -32.26 3.49 -11.60
CA ALA A 61 -31.46 2.30 -11.85
C ALA A 61 -31.89 1.12 -10.95
N ASN A 62 -32.20 1.40 -9.67
CA ASN A 62 -32.72 0.41 -8.72
C ASN A 62 -34.15 -0.04 -9.08
N GLU A 63 -35.01 0.88 -9.54
CA GLU A 63 -36.32 0.50 -10.08
C GLU A 63 -36.17 -0.44 -11.29
N LEU A 64 -35.25 -0.14 -12.21
CA LEU A 64 -34.98 -0.98 -13.38
C LEU A 64 -34.45 -2.36 -12.98
N SER A 65 -33.51 -2.45 -12.03
CA SER A 65 -32.98 -3.73 -11.56
C SER A 65 -34.06 -4.58 -10.89
N SER A 66 -34.95 -3.96 -10.10
CA SER A 66 -36.13 -4.62 -9.53
C SER A 66 -37.09 -5.13 -10.61
N THR A 67 -37.40 -4.33 -11.63
CA THR A 67 -38.25 -4.76 -12.76
C THR A 67 -37.64 -5.92 -13.53
N LYS A 68 -36.32 -5.88 -13.79
CA LYS A 68 -35.59 -7.00 -14.44
C LYS A 68 -35.65 -8.26 -13.57
N THR A 69 -35.46 -8.13 -12.26
CA THR A 69 -35.56 -9.24 -11.31
C THR A 69 -36.94 -9.87 -11.31
N LYS A 70 -38.01 -9.05 -11.25
CA LYS A 70 -39.41 -9.54 -11.36
C LYS A 70 -39.66 -10.29 -12.67
N ARG A 71 -39.13 -9.78 -13.80
CA ARG A 71 -39.20 -10.48 -15.09
C ARG A 71 -38.50 -11.84 -15.05
N THR A 72 -37.27 -11.89 -14.52
CA THR A 72 -36.49 -13.14 -14.40
C THR A 72 -37.19 -14.16 -13.50
N VAL A 73 -37.72 -13.72 -12.36
CA VAL A 73 -38.48 -14.58 -11.45
C VAL A 73 -39.73 -15.14 -12.12
N CYS A 74 -40.52 -14.30 -12.82
CA CYS A 74 -41.68 -14.79 -13.58
C CYS A 74 -41.28 -15.79 -14.66
N LEU A 75 -40.13 -15.59 -15.32
CA LEU A 75 -39.62 -16.51 -16.34
C LEU A 75 -39.20 -17.86 -15.75
N VAL A 76 -38.52 -17.86 -14.59
CA VAL A 76 -38.16 -19.10 -13.87
C VAL A 76 -39.42 -19.86 -13.43
N PHE A 77 -40.40 -19.18 -12.82
CA PHE A 77 -41.67 -19.82 -12.42
C PHE A 77 -42.46 -20.34 -13.62
N CYS A 78 -42.41 -19.64 -14.76
CA CYS A 78 -43.04 -20.09 -15.99
C CYS A 78 -42.41 -21.41 -16.47
N ILE A 79 -41.07 -21.49 -16.52
CA ILE A 79 -40.34 -22.72 -16.90
C ILE A 79 -40.66 -23.87 -15.93
N LEU A 80 -40.62 -23.61 -14.61
CA LEU A 80 -40.94 -24.61 -13.59
C LEU A 80 -42.38 -25.12 -13.72
N ALA A 81 -43.35 -24.25 -13.98
CA ALA A 81 -44.74 -24.62 -14.18
C ALA A 81 -44.93 -25.51 -15.43
N PHE A 82 -44.22 -25.22 -16.53
CA PHE A 82 -44.23 -26.06 -17.73
C PHE A 82 -43.60 -27.43 -17.49
N ILE A 83 -42.44 -27.49 -16.81
CA ILE A 83 -41.77 -28.76 -16.49
C ILE A 83 -42.62 -29.60 -15.54
N ALA A 84 -43.09 -29.02 -14.44
CA ALA A 84 -43.93 -29.72 -13.45
C ALA A 84 -45.27 -30.16 -14.06
N GLY A 85 -45.89 -29.33 -14.91
CA GLY A 85 -47.11 -29.68 -15.63
C GLY A 85 -46.92 -30.86 -16.59
N ALA A 86 -45.79 -30.90 -17.33
CA ALA A 86 -45.45 -32.01 -18.21
C ALA A 86 -45.20 -33.32 -17.43
N ILE A 87 -44.48 -33.25 -16.30
CA ILE A 87 -44.24 -34.41 -15.42
C ILE A 87 -45.55 -34.93 -14.83
N ALA A 88 -46.41 -34.05 -14.31
CA ALA A 88 -47.71 -34.44 -13.76
C ALA A 88 -48.62 -35.10 -14.80
N MET A 89 -48.57 -34.64 -16.06
CA MET A 89 -49.27 -35.29 -17.17
C MET A 89 -48.69 -36.67 -17.50
N LEU A 90 -47.37 -36.83 -17.53
CA LEU A 90 -46.75 -38.16 -17.74
C LEU A 90 -47.14 -39.15 -16.64
N LEU A 91 -47.14 -38.71 -15.38
CA LEU A 91 -47.56 -39.50 -14.22
C LEU A 91 -49.05 -39.83 -14.22
N ALA A 92 -49.89 -39.05 -14.92
CA ALA A 92 -51.32 -39.34 -15.02
C ALA A 92 -51.63 -40.63 -15.81
N PHE A 93 -50.69 -41.11 -16.64
CA PHE A 93 -50.86 -42.28 -17.51
C PHE A 93 -50.04 -43.51 -17.09
N PHE A 94 -49.23 -43.44 -16.02
CA PHE A 94 -48.38 -44.55 -15.55
C PHE A 94 -48.46 -44.73 -14.03
N PRO A 95 -48.63 -45.96 -13.47
CA PRO A 95 -48.95 -47.25 -14.12
C PRO A 95 -50.46 -47.48 -14.35
N SER A 96 -51.32 -46.64 -13.77
CA SER A 96 -52.78 -46.65 -13.92
C SER A 96 -53.30 -45.22 -14.03
N PHE A 97 -54.40 -45.00 -14.75
CA PHE A 97 -54.91 -43.64 -15.00
C PHE A 97 -55.25 -42.89 -13.70
N ASN A 98 -54.64 -41.73 -13.51
CA ASN A 98 -54.83 -40.87 -12.34
C ASN A 98 -55.41 -39.52 -12.75
N TRP A 99 -56.73 -39.37 -12.59
CA TRP A 99 -57.48 -38.17 -12.96
C TRP A 99 -57.07 -36.91 -12.18
N VAL A 100 -56.55 -37.06 -10.95
CA VAL A 100 -56.07 -35.93 -10.13
C VAL A 100 -54.77 -35.37 -10.70
N ALA A 101 -53.83 -36.25 -11.08
CA ALA A 101 -52.56 -35.84 -11.70
C ALA A 101 -52.78 -35.12 -13.05
N LEU A 102 -53.78 -35.55 -13.82
CA LEU A 102 -54.18 -34.89 -15.07
C LEU A 102 -54.70 -33.47 -14.82
N LEU A 103 -55.58 -33.28 -13.83
CA LEU A 103 -56.11 -31.95 -13.47
C LEU A 103 -55.00 -31.01 -12.97
N VAL A 104 -54.07 -31.52 -12.16
CA VAL A 104 -52.91 -30.76 -11.69
C VAL A 104 -51.99 -30.37 -12.85
N GLY A 105 -51.73 -31.28 -13.80
CA GLY A 105 -50.94 -30.99 -15.00
C GLY A 105 -51.55 -29.88 -15.87
N ILE A 106 -52.87 -29.95 -16.12
CA ILE A 106 -53.61 -28.93 -16.89
C ILE A 106 -53.58 -27.58 -16.16
N ALA A 107 -53.78 -27.57 -14.84
CA ALA A 107 -53.73 -26.35 -14.03
C ALA A 107 -52.34 -25.67 -14.05
N LEU A 108 -51.26 -26.45 -13.95
CA LEU A 108 -49.88 -25.95 -14.00
C LEU A 108 -49.51 -25.40 -15.37
N LEU A 109 -49.97 -26.03 -16.46
CA LEU A 109 -49.81 -25.47 -17.81
C LEU A 109 -50.59 -24.16 -18.00
N GLY A 110 -51.83 -24.09 -17.49
CA GLY A 110 -52.62 -22.86 -17.48
C GLY A 110 -51.91 -21.73 -16.73
N LEU A 111 -51.28 -22.05 -15.60
CA LEU A 111 -50.46 -21.11 -14.82
C LEU A 111 -49.21 -20.65 -15.59
N GLY A 112 -48.52 -21.55 -16.29
CA GLY A 112 -47.40 -21.22 -17.17
C GLY A 112 -47.79 -20.24 -18.27
N ILE A 113 -48.92 -20.47 -18.95
CA ILE A 113 -49.47 -19.56 -19.97
C ILE A 113 -49.84 -18.20 -19.35
N GLY A 114 -50.46 -18.19 -18.16
CA GLY A 114 -50.79 -16.97 -17.42
C GLY A 114 -49.57 -16.10 -17.09
N LEU A 115 -48.42 -16.72 -16.80
CA LEU A 115 -47.17 -16.02 -16.50
C LEU A 115 -46.51 -15.36 -17.73
N ILE A 116 -46.94 -15.66 -18.96
CA ILE A 116 -46.44 -15.00 -20.18
C ILE A 116 -46.83 -13.50 -20.20
N PHE A 117 -48.01 -13.16 -19.68
CA PHE A 117 -48.50 -11.79 -19.61
C PHE A 117 -47.61 -10.86 -18.74
N PRO A 118 -47.31 -11.18 -17.46
CA PRO A 118 -46.40 -10.37 -16.65
C PRO A 118 -44.98 -10.33 -17.23
N ILE A 119 -44.48 -11.41 -17.85
CA ILE A 119 -43.17 -11.41 -18.53
C ILE A 119 -43.12 -10.34 -19.64
N ARG A 120 -44.14 -10.27 -20.50
CA ARG A 120 -44.22 -9.25 -21.56
C ARG A 120 -44.38 -7.83 -20.97
N ARG A 121 -45.22 -7.67 -19.94
CA ARG A 121 -45.43 -6.39 -19.25
C ARG A 121 -44.15 -5.85 -18.63
N PHE A 122 -43.43 -6.66 -17.85
CA PHE A 122 -42.16 -6.27 -17.24
C PHE A 122 -41.06 -6.11 -18.30
N GLY A 123 -41.11 -6.87 -19.40
CA GLY A 123 -40.25 -6.65 -20.56
C GLY A 123 -40.37 -5.24 -21.14
N LYS A 124 -41.60 -4.80 -21.45
CA LYS A 124 -41.86 -3.45 -21.98
C LYS A 124 -41.46 -2.36 -20.98
N LEU A 125 -41.85 -2.49 -19.72
CA LEU A 125 -41.48 -1.56 -18.65
C LEU A 125 -39.95 -1.46 -18.48
N SER A 126 -39.23 -2.58 -18.53
CA SER A 126 -37.77 -2.59 -18.41
C SER A 126 -37.08 -1.88 -19.58
N LEU A 127 -37.66 -1.94 -20.79
CA LEU A 127 -37.13 -1.24 -21.96
C LEU A 127 -37.32 0.28 -21.80
N GLU A 128 -38.52 0.72 -21.44
CA GLU A 128 -38.81 2.14 -21.20
C GLU A 128 -37.97 2.73 -20.05
N GLN A 129 -37.85 2.00 -18.94
CA GLN A 129 -37.01 2.37 -17.81
C GLN A 129 -35.52 2.40 -18.21
N SER A 130 -35.04 1.46 -19.04
CA SER A 130 -33.66 1.45 -19.49
C SER A 130 -33.29 2.70 -20.29
N ALA A 131 -34.16 3.16 -21.20
CA ALA A 131 -33.94 4.38 -21.97
C ALA A 131 -33.89 5.63 -21.07
N LYS A 132 -34.74 5.68 -20.03
CA LYS A 132 -34.73 6.77 -19.03
C LYS A 132 -33.45 6.75 -18.19
N VAL A 133 -33.02 5.58 -17.73
CA VAL A 133 -31.80 5.42 -16.93
C VAL A 133 -30.56 5.86 -17.72
N VAL A 134 -30.47 5.52 -19.02
CA VAL A 134 -29.38 5.98 -19.88
C VAL A 134 -29.36 7.50 -19.99
N LYS A 135 -30.51 8.15 -20.19
CA LYS A 135 -30.61 9.61 -20.26
C LYS A 135 -30.21 10.28 -18.93
N LEU A 136 -30.75 9.79 -17.82
CA LEU A 136 -30.44 10.32 -16.49
C LEU A 136 -28.96 10.14 -16.13
N LYS A 137 -28.35 9.01 -16.52
CA LYS A 137 -26.92 8.81 -16.38
C LYS A 137 -26.13 9.86 -17.16
N ALA A 138 -26.47 10.07 -18.43
CA ALA A 138 -25.80 11.08 -19.25
C ALA A 138 -25.96 12.51 -18.70
N GLU A 139 -27.11 12.84 -18.09
CA GLU A 139 -27.34 14.13 -17.41
C GLU A 139 -26.50 14.28 -16.14
N ALA A 140 -26.36 13.21 -15.35
CA ALA A 140 -25.51 13.18 -14.17
C ALA A 140 -24.02 13.27 -14.56
N ASP A 141 -23.59 12.52 -15.58
CA ASP A 141 -22.21 12.55 -16.10
C ASP A 141 -21.84 13.95 -16.60
N LYS A 142 -22.74 14.62 -17.34
CA LYS A 142 -22.53 16.02 -17.75
C LYS A 142 -22.41 16.99 -16.57
N ALA A 143 -23.23 16.81 -15.53
CA ALA A 143 -23.13 17.65 -14.33
C ALA A 143 -21.81 17.40 -13.57
N LEU A 144 -21.33 16.14 -13.56
CA LEU A 144 -20.03 15.80 -13.01
C LEU A 144 -18.88 16.43 -13.80
N ASP A 145 -18.96 16.47 -15.12
CA ASP A 145 -17.94 17.10 -15.98
C ASP A 145 -17.81 18.61 -15.70
N VAL A 146 -18.92 19.29 -15.40
CA VAL A 146 -18.89 20.69 -14.94
C VAL A 146 -18.14 20.80 -13.62
N CYS A 147 -18.46 19.96 -12.63
CA CYS A 147 -17.77 19.98 -11.33
C CYS A 147 -16.26 19.70 -11.47
N LYS A 148 -15.87 18.78 -12.37
CA LYS A 148 -14.47 18.49 -12.68
C LYS A 148 -13.78 19.67 -13.37
N SER A 149 -14.48 20.36 -14.27
CA SER A 149 -13.97 21.54 -14.95
C SER A 149 -13.72 22.69 -13.97
N ASP A 150 -14.62 22.89 -13.01
CA ASP A 150 -14.46 23.91 -11.97
C ASP A 150 -13.18 23.67 -11.15
N MET A 151 -12.90 22.41 -10.80
CA MET A 151 -11.77 22.05 -9.95
C MET A 151 -10.48 21.74 -10.70
N ALA A 152 -10.51 21.66 -12.04
CA ALA A 152 -9.33 21.34 -12.85
C ALA A 152 -8.12 22.28 -12.61
N PRO A 153 -8.29 23.61 -12.42
CA PRO A 153 -7.19 24.51 -12.10
C PRO A 153 -6.53 24.18 -10.76
N LEU A 154 -7.32 23.91 -9.71
CA LEU A 154 -6.78 23.54 -8.39
C LEU A 154 -6.10 22.18 -8.42
N ASN A 155 -6.73 21.19 -9.08
CA ASN A 155 -6.15 19.86 -9.25
C ASN A 155 -4.76 19.92 -9.92
N ALA A 156 -4.56 20.83 -10.88
CA ALA A 156 -3.27 20.98 -11.56
C ALA A 156 -2.15 21.54 -10.66
N LEU A 157 -2.49 22.24 -9.57
CA LEU A 157 -1.51 22.84 -8.64
C LEU A 157 -1.03 21.87 -7.56
N PHE A 158 -1.77 20.79 -7.31
CA PHE A 158 -1.39 19.80 -6.32
C PHE A 158 -0.14 19.01 -6.73
N ASP A 159 0.83 18.96 -5.82
CA ASP A 159 2.14 18.35 -6.01
C ASP A 159 2.48 17.37 -4.88
N TRP A 160 3.37 16.42 -5.18
CA TRP A 160 3.87 15.41 -4.25
C TRP A 160 4.60 16.02 -3.04
N ASN A 161 5.20 17.21 -3.19
CA ASN A 161 5.85 17.92 -2.08
C ASN A 161 4.87 18.75 -1.22
N ALA A 162 3.55 18.60 -1.38
CA ALA A 162 2.61 19.34 -0.54
C ALA A 162 2.83 19.13 0.98
N PRO A 163 3.04 17.90 1.49
CA PRO A 163 3.35 17.70 2.92
C PRO A 163 4.66 18.37 3.36
N LEU A 164 5.67 18.45 2.47
CA LEU A 164 6.90 19.17 2.75
C LEU A 164 6.61 20.66 2.99
N HIS A 165 5.83 21.30 2.14
CA HIS A 165 5.48 22.71 2.31
C HIS A 165 4.61 22.97 3.55
N VAL A 166 3.78 22.00 3.94
CA VAL A 166 3.06 22.06 5.23
C VAL A 166 4.06 21.96 6.39
N MET A 167 5.02 21.04 6.33
CA MET A 167 6.04 20.85 7.35
C MET A 167 6.90 22.10 7.56
N GLU A 168 7.38 22.72 6.47
CA GLU A 168 8.19 23.94 6.47
C GLU A 168 7.51 25.10 7.22
N LYS A 169 6.18 25.21 7.09
CA LYS A 169 5.38 26.22 7.81
C LYS A 169 5.08 25.81 9.26
N ALA A 170 4.86 24.52 9.50
CA ALA A 170 4.37 24.02 10.78
C ALA A 170 5.46 23.94 11.86
N THR A 171 6.71 23.57 11.51
CA THR A 171 7.75 23.33 12.51
C THR A 171 9.17 23.49 11.99
N PRO A 172 10.09 24.09 12.78
CA PRO A 172 11.52 24.12 12.45
C PRO A 172 12.28 22.88 12.95
N ILE A 173 11.58 21.88 13.50
CA ILE A 173 12.20 20.69 14.10
C ILE A 173 12.49 19.62 13.06
N ILE A 174 11.58 19.49 12.08
CA ILE A 174 11.60 18.48 11.04
C ILE A 174 11.66 19.20 9.70
N ASP A 175 12.73 18.97 8.96
CA ASP A 175 12.91 19.49 7.62
C ASP A 175 12.82 18.32 6.64
N LEU A 176 11.92 18.39 5.67
CA LEU A 176 11.85 17.40 4.59
C LEU A 176 12.65 17.90 3.39
N ASP A 177 13.44 17.02 2.79
CA ASP A 177 14.14 17.33 1.55
C ASP A 177 13.17 17.11 0.37
N PRO A 178 13.16 17.98 -0.66
CA PRO A 178 12.31 17.78 -1.84
C PRO A 178 12.58 16.48 -2.59
N VAL A 179 13.85 16.07 -2.60
CA VAL A 179 14.35 14.82 -3.19
C VAL A 179 15.50 14.28 -2.35
N PHE A 180 15.67 12.96 -2.33
CA PHE A 180 16.80 12.34 -1.66
C PHE A 180 18.06 12.48 -2.50
N THR A 181 18.90 13.45 -2.13
CA THR A 181 20.06 13.86 -2.93
C THR A 181 21.27 12.93 -2.78
N PRO A 182 22.16 12.86 -3.79
CA PRO A 182 23.42 12.12 -3.68
C PRO A 182 24.31 12.56 -2.51
N GLU A 183 24.27 13.84 -2.14
CA GLU A 183 24.96 14.39 -0.96
C GLU A 183 24.48 13.73 0.32
N ARG A 184 23.15 13.64 0.52
CA ARG A 184 22.57 13.03 1.71
C ARG A 184 22.86 11.54 1.78
N LEU A 185 22.77 10.85 0.64
CA LEU A 185 23.13 9.45 0.55
C LEU A 185 24.61 9.23 0.90
N SER A 186 25.52 10.06 0.37
CA SER A 186 26.94 9.99 0.68
C SER A 186 27.23 10.23 2.16
N LEU A 187 26.51 11.15 2.81
CA LEU A 187 26.59 11.36 4.26
C LEU A 187 26.20 10.09 5.02
N LEU A 188 25.06 9.48 4.67
CA LEU A 188 24.56 8.26 5.31
C LEU A 188 25.49 7.07 5.11
N ARG A 189 25.99 6.85 3.89
CA ARG A 189 26.93 5.78 3.59
C ARG A 189 28.30 6.03 4.22
N ASP A 190 28.95 7.15 3.90
CA ASP A 190 30.36 7.34 4.21
C ASP A 190 30.59 7.70 5.69
N ASN A 191 29.68 8.44 6.34
CA ASN A 191 29.85 8.85 7.74
C ASN A 191 29.18 7.91 8.74
N TYR A 192 27.98 7.45 8.41
CA TYR A 192 27.17 6.63 9.31
C TYR A 192 27.22 5.13 8.99
N GLY A 193 27.70 4.73 7.81
CA GLY A 193 27.85 3.32 7.44
C GLY A 193 26.58 2.68 6.90
N LEU A 194 25.67 3.46 6.30
CA LEU A 194 24.50 2.90 5.62
C LEU A 194 24.91 1.98 4.48
N ASN A 195 24.38 0.76 4.46
CA ASN A 195 24.44 -0.10 3.28
C ASN A 195 23.41 0.37 2.26
N GLU A 196 23.88 0.78 1.08
CA GLU A 196 23.01 1.22 -0.02
C GLU A 196 22.38 0.04 -0.76
N ASP A 197 22.98 -1.14 -0.66
CA ASP A 197 22.50 -2.34 -1.34
C ASP A 197 21.38 -3.01 -0.54
N LEU A 198 20.18 -2.98 -1.13
CA LEU A 198 18.98 -3.64 -0.62
C LEU A 198 18.86 -5.10 -1.12
N GLY A 199 19.74 -5.53 -2.02
CA GLY A 199 19.68 -6.82 -2.71
C GLY A 199 18.78 -6.83 -3.95
N ASP A 200 18.89 -7.92 -4.72
CA ASP A 200 18.14 -8.13 -5.98
C ASP A 200 16.67 -8.53 -5.78
N ASP A 201 16.30 -8.87 -4.55
CA ASP A 201 14.93 -9.27 -4.18
C ASP A 201 14.08 -8.08 -3.70
N SER A 202 14.64 -6.87 -3.68
CA SER A 202 13.98 -5.66 -3.17
C SER A 202 14.04 -4.51 -4.17
N SER A 203 12.90 -3.85 -4.33
CA SER A 203 12.71 -2.71 -5.23
C SER A 203 12.14 -1.53 -4.47
N VAL A 204 12.72 -0.34 -4.60
CA VAL A 204 12.22 0.87 -3.90
C VAL A 204 10.96 1.39 -4.58
N LEU A 205 9.85 1.46 -3.83
CA LEU A 205 8.57 2.01 -4.27
C LEU A 205 8.43 3.52 -3.98
N GLY A 206 9.11 4.00 -2.95
CA GLY A 206 9.04 5.40 -2.54
C GLY A 206 10.10 5.74 -1.50
N VAL A 207 10.55 6.99 -1.51
CA VAL A 207 11.59 7.47 -0.61
C VAL A 207 11.30 8.91 -0.19
N ILE A 208 11.51 9.19 1.10
CA ILE A 208 11.49 10.54 1.67
C ILE A 208 12.77 10.69 2.46
N SER A 209 13.45 11.83 2.33
CA SER A 209 14.57 12.16 3.21
C SER A 209 14.33 13.47 3.92
N GLY A 210 15.04 13.67 5.02
CA GLY A 210 14.92 14.89 5.79
C GLY A 210 15.98 15.00 6.88
N ARG A 211 15.81 16.02 7.72
CA ARG A 211 16.56 16.22 8.95
C ARG A 211 15.61 16.38 10.10
N ILE A 212 16.00 15.84 11.24
CA ILE A 212 15.36 16.16 12.50
C ILE A 212 16.42 16.68 13.47
N LYS A 213 16.26 17.93 13.92
CA LYS A 213 17.28 18.63 14.73
C LYS A 213 18.70 18.55 14.12
N GLY A 214 18.80 18.61 12.80
CA GLY A 214 20.07 18.54 12.07
C GLY A 214 20.62 17.13 11.82
N ASN A 215 19.99 16.08 12.32
CA ASN A 215 20.40 14.69 12.05
C ASN A 215 19.62 14.10 10.86
N PRO A 216 20.28 13.41 9.92
CA PRO A 216 19.64 12.94 8.71
C PRO A 216 18.76 11.71 8.97
N PHE A 217 17.62 11.66 8.29
CA PHE A 217 16.82 10.45 8.17
C PHE A 217 16.36 10.21 6.73
N VAL A 218 16.01 8.96 6.43
CA VAL A 218 15.40 8.53 5.18
C VAL A 218 14.32 7.50 5.50
N LEU A 219 13.10 7.74 5.05
CA LEU A 219 12.02 6.77 5.06
C LEU A 219 11.96 6.12 3.68
N VAL A 220 12.15 4.80 3.64
CA VAL A 220 12.15 4.01 2.40
C VAL A 220 11.01 3.00 2.45
N ARG A 221 10.22 2.93 1.39
CA ARG A 221 9.23 1.88 1.16
C ARG A 221 9.72 0.97 0.04
N THR A 222 9.87 -0.31 0.31
CA THR A 222 10.30 -1.33 -0.65
C THR A 222 9.18 -2.32 -0.96
N LEU A 223 9.29 -2.96 -2.11
CA LEU A 223 8.62 -4.20 -2.45
C LEU A 223 9.67 -5.31 -2.36
N ASP A 224 9.50 -6.21 -1.40
CA ASP A 224 10.40 -7.32 -1.15
C ASP A 224 9.79 -8.62 -1.66
N ARG A 225 10.64 -9.46 -2.23
CA ARG A 225 10.32 -10.79 -2.74
C ARG A 225 10.95 -11.86 -1.85
N ALA A 226 10.17 -12.88 -1.52
CA ALA A 226 10.67 -14.09 -0.88
C ALA A 226 10.06 -15.33 -1.53
N ILE A 227 10.85 -16.37 -1.76
CA ILE A 227 10.33 -17.68 -2.15
C ILE A 227 9.87 -18.42 -0.89
N ILE A 228 8.60 -18.82 -0.87
CA ILE A 228 8.00 -19.56 0.25
C ILE A 228 7.46 -20.91 -0.21
N ASP A 229 7.41 -21.85 0.71
CA ASP A 229 6.70 -23.11 0.53
C ASP A 229 5.19 -22.88 0.65
N LYS A 230 4.49 -22.84 -0.50
CA LYS A 230 3.04 -22.63 -0.56
C LYS A 230 2.32 -23.97 -0.61
N THR A 231 1.38 -24.16 0.32
CA THR A 231 0.49 -25.32 0.31
C THR A 231 -0.67 -25.09 -0.65
N TYR A 232 -0.86 -26.01 -1.60
CA TYR A 232 -1.98 -26.05 -2.53
C TYR A 232 -2.94 -27.16 -2.10
N VAL A 233 -4.24 -26.95 -2.30
CA VAL A 233 -5.29 -27.90 -1.89
C VAL A 233 -6.17 -28.23 -3.09
N GLY A 234 -6.41 -29.52 -3.28
CA GLY A 234 -7.28 -30.07 -4.31
C GLY A 234 -8.36 -30.93 -3.69
N SER A 235 -9.45 -31.14 -4.44
CA SER A 235 -10.50 -32.04 -4.01
C SER A 235 -11.12 -32.79 -5.18
N MET A 236 -11.65 -33.98 -4.90
CA MET A 236 -12.46 -34.75 -5.84
C MET A 236 -13.65 -35.36 -5.11
N VAL A 237 -14.77 -35.48 -5.83
CA VAL A 237 -15.97 -36.14 -5.32
C VAL A 237 -15.98 -37.58 -5.85
N ILE A 238 -16.09 -38.53 -4.93
CA ILE A 238 -16.28 -39.96 -5.24
C ILE A 238 -17.69 -40.37 -4.87
N SER A 239 -18.25 -41.36 -5.57
CA SER A 239 -19.52 -41.98 -5.21
C SER A 239 -19.44 -43.49 -5.37
N TRP A 240 -20.06 -44.22 -4.43
CA TRP A 240 -20.11 -45.68 -4.45
C TRP A 240 -21.45 -46.18 -3.92
N THR A 241 -21.86 -47.36 -4.34
CA THR A 241 -23.12 -47.98 -3.90
C THR A 241 -22.83 -49.16 -2.99
N THR A 242 -23.45 -49.18 -1.82
CA THR A 242 -23.48 -50.33 -0.90
C THR A 242 -24.87 -50.93 -0.87
N TYR A 243 -25.02 -52.18 -0.46
CA TYR A 243 -26.32 -52.82 -0.30
C TYR A 243 -26.63 -53.02 1.18
N SER A 244 -27.74 -52.45 1.64
CA SER A 244 -28.26 -52.60 3.00
C SER A 244 -29.45 -53.54 3.02
N ARG A 245 -29.69 -54.23 4.14
CA ARG A 245 -30.87 -55.08 4.32
C ARG A 245 -31.91 -54.38 5.18
N ASP A 246 -33.17 -54.44 4.75
CA ASP A 246 -34.31 -54.00 5.55
C ASP A 246 -34.68 -55.03 6.64
N SER A 247 -35.62 -54.68 7.52
CA SER A 247 -36.13 -55.55 8.59
C SER A 247 -36.81 -56.83 8.07
N ASN A 248 -37.10 -56.92 6.77
CA ASN A 248 -37.70 -58.07 6.09
C ASN A 248 -36.66 -58.90 5.31
N GLY A 249 -35.37 -58.59 5.44
CA GLY A 249 -34.27 -59.31 4.79
C GLY A 249 -34.07 -58.99 3.31
N ARG A 250 -34.76 -57.99 2.74
CA ARG A 250 -34.60 -57.56 1.35
C ARG A 250 -33.43 -56.57 1.22
N SER A 251 -32.61 -56.78 0.20
CA SER A 251 -31.47 -55.94 -0.12
C SER A 251 -31.91 -54.71 -0.93
N TYR A 252 -31.45 -53.52 -0.55
CA TYR A 252 -31.66 -52.29 -1.32
C TYR A 252 -30.35 -51.50 -1.48
N PRO A 253 -30.12 -50.85 -2.64
CA PRO A 253 -28.92 -50.07 -2.89
C PRO A 253 -28.95 -48.73 -2.13
N VAL A 254 -27.82 -48.37 -1.54
CA VAL A 254 -27.55 -47.07 -0.89
C VAL A 254 -26.34 -46.44 -1.56
N THR A 255 -26.58 -45.32 -2.24
CA THR A 255 -25.50 -44.52 -2.84
C THR A 255 -24.90 -43.58 -1.80
N HIS A 256 -23.59 -43.68 -1.64
CA HIS A 256 -22.78 -42.78 -0.83
C HIS A 256 -22.00 -41.84 -1.73
N THR A 257 -21.75 -40.63 -1.25
CA THR A 257 -20.92 -39.63 -1.90
C THR A 257 -19.96 -39.05 -0.86
N GLN A 258 -18.68 -38.89 -1.22
CA GLN A 258 -17.67 -38.29 -0.35
C GLN A 258 -16.79 -37.33 -1.14
N THR A 259 -16.44 -36.21 -0.54
CA THR A 259 -15.40 -35.31 -1.04
C THR A 259 -14.07 -35.67 -0.39
N LEU A 260 -13.10 -36.11 -1.19
CA LEU A 260 -11.72 -36.30 -0.77
C LEU A 260 -10.94 -35.00 -0.99
N THR A 261 -10.09 -34.66 -0.04
CA THR A 261 -9.25 -33.46 -0.07
C THR A 261 -7.81 -33.86 0.13
N ALA A 262 -6.92 -33.30 -0.67
CA ALA A 262 -5.48 -33.52 -0.56
C ALA A 262 -4.71 -32.21 -0.73
N SER A 263 -3.46 -32.18 -0.28
CA SER A 263 -2.57 -31.03 -0.45
C SER A 263 -1.18 -31.43 -0.94
N THR A 264 -0.54 -30.51 -1.66
CA THR A 264 0.87 -30.57 -2.06
C THR A 264 1.56 -29.25 -1.71
N VAL A 265 2.88 -29.25 -1.61
CA VAL A 265 3.66 -28.05 -1.26
C VAL A 265 4.63 -27.75 -2.39
N HIS A 266 4.58 -26.52 -2.91
CA HIS A 266 5.46 -26.05 -3.99
C HIS A 266 6.00 -24.64 -3.71
N PRO A 267 7.21 -24.31 -4.18
CA PRO A 267 7.77 -22.98 -4.03
C PRO A 267 6.93 -21.95 -4.81
N ALA A 268 6.65 -20.81 -4.18
CA ALA A 268 5.96 -19.68 -4.80
C ALA A 268 6.55 -18.35 -4.33
N PRO A 269 6.68 -17.35 -5.22
CA PRO A 269 7.08 -16.02 -4.81
C PRO A 269 5.97 -15.37 -3.97
N LYS A 270 6.37 -14.82 -2.83
CA LYS A 270 5.55 -13.96 -1.99
C LYS A 270 6.15 -12.57 -2.01
N PHE A 271 5.30 -11.59 -2.26
CA PHE A 271 5.66 -10.19 -2.25
C PHE A 271 5.12 -9.51 -1.00
N GLY A 272 5.91 -8.65 -0.39
CA GLY A 272 5.53 -7.84 0.75
C GLY A 272 6.03 -6.41 0.58
N LYS A 273 5.26 -5.43 1.05
CA LYS A 273 5.73 -4.05 1.14
C LYS A 273 6.31 -3.81 2.52
N VAL A 274 7.47 -3.18 2.59
CA VAL A 274 8.13 -2.84 3.85
C VAL A 274 8.44 -1.35 3.86
N THR A 275 7.96 -0.63 4.87
CA THR A 275 8.37 0.76 5.14
C THR A 275 9.32 0.78 6.33
N GLN A 276 10.47 1.41 6.17
CA GLN A 276 11.46 1.58 7.24
C GLN A 276 12.00 3.01 7.27
N LEU A 277 12.13 3.56 8.47
CA LEU A 277 12.80 4.83 8.74
C LEU A 277 14.24 4.55 9.17
N ILE A 278 15.19 5.04 8.39
CA ILE A 278 16.63 4.96 8.62
C ILE A 278 17.12 6.29 9.17
N TYR A 279 17.86 6.27 10.27
CA TYR A 279 18.34 7.47 10.97
C TYR A 279 19.82 7.34 11.33
N GLY A 280 20.61 8.32 10.90
CA GLY A 280 22.06 8.38 11.16
C GLY A 280 22.40 9.26 12.36
N ASN A 281 23.16 8.74 13.31
CA ASN A 281 23.64 9.50 14.47
C ASN A 281 24.98 8.95 15.02
N ASP A 282 25.84 9.83 15.52
CA ASP A 282 27.17 9.46 16.05
C ASP A 282 27.14 8.95 17.50
N ALA A 283 26.01 9.04 18.20
CA ALA A 283 25.90 8.58 19.58
C ALA A 283 25.85 7.05 19.67
N ALA A 284 26.61 6.51 20.64
CA ALA A 284 26.79 5.08 20.86
C ALA A 284 27.18 4.34 19.56
N PRO A 285 28.36 4.66 18.98
CA PRO A 285 28.77 4.17 17.67
C PRO A 285 29.17 2.70 17.63
N HIS A 286 29.42 2.05 18.77
CA HIS A 286 29.82 0.65 18.85
C HIS A 286 28.66 -0.27 19.28
N LEU A 287 27.56 0.30 19.73
CA LEU A 287 26.37 -0.41 20.15
C LEU A 287 25.54 -0.91 18.97
N SER A 288 25.17 -2.17 19.05
CA SER A 288 24.12 -2.81 18.27
C SER A 288 23.13 -3.49 19.19
N PHE A 289 21.84 -3.40 18.86
CA PHE A 289 20.76 -4.14 19.52
C PHE A 289 19.56 -4.21 18.60
N SER A 290 18.68 -5.17 18.85
CA SER A 290 17.36 -5.22 18.22
C SER A 290 16.27 -5.28 19.28
N ARG A 291 15.11 -4.74 18.94
CA ARG A 291 13.88 -4.98 19.68
C ARG A 291 12.73 -5.27 18.72
N SER A 292 11.73 -5.95 19.25
CA SER A 292 10.44 -6.18 18.59
C SER A 292 9.29 -5.76 19.50
N PRO A 293 8.13 -5.39 18.96
CA PRO A 293 6.95 -5.07 19.76
C PRO A 293 6.56 -6.23 20.69
N GLN A 294 6.38 -5.93 21.98
CA GLN A 294 5.95 -6.85 23.02
C GLN A 294 4.43 -6.79 23.30
N LYS A 295 3.69 -5.92 22.58
CA LYS A 295 2.25 -5.64 22.78
C LYS A 295 1.96 -5.09 24.18
N SER A 296 2.86 -4.29 24.72
CA SER A 296 2.77 -3.77 26.08
C SER A 296 1.62 -2.78 26.32
N SER A 297 1.15 -2.11 25.28
CA SER A 297 0.10 -1.09 25.36
C SER A 297 -1.29 -1.63 25.75
N GLY A 298 -1.49 -2.95 25.67
CA GLY A 298 -2.72 -3.63 26.07
C GLY A 298 -2.68 -4.30 27.45
N LEU A 299 -1.56 -4.18 28.19
CA LEU A 299 -1.40 -4.82 29.49
C LEU A 299 -1.95 -3.93 30.61
N ASP A 300 -2.68 -4.53 31.55
CA ASP A 300 -3.01 -3.88 32.82
C ASP A 300 -1.78 -3.83 33.75
N GLU A 301 -1.87 -3.04 34.83
CA GLU A 301 -0.75 -2.82 35.75
C GLU A 301 -0.27 -4.12 36.42
N ASP A 302 -1.19 -5.02 36.75
CA ASP A 302 -0.90 -6.29 37.41
C ASP A 302 -0.21 -7.28 36.46
N ALA A 303 -0.66 -7.38 35.20
CA ALA A 303 -0.03 -8.20 34.18
C ALA A 303 1.37 -7.69 33.87
N ARG A 304 1.55 -6.37 33.75
CA ARG A 304 2.86 -5.75 33.56
C ARG A 304 3.82 -6.07 34.70
N ARG A 305 3.37 -5.98 35.96
CA ARG A 305 4.18 -6.34 37.13
C ARG A 305 4.61 -7.81 37.10
N LYS A 306 3.69 -8.73 36.76
CA LYS A 306 4.01 -10.16 36.63
C LYS A 306 5.03 -10.43 35.53
N GLU A 307 4.96 -9.74 34.41
CA GLU A 307 5.96 -9.86 33.35
C GLU A 307 7.32 -9.31 33.77
N CYS A 308 7.36 -8.19 34.51
CA CYS A 308 8.59 -7.65 35.10
C CYS A 308 9.25 -8.66 36.07
N ASP A 309 8.47 -9.27 36.97
CA ASP A 309 8.99 -10.27 37.92
C ASP A 309 9.59 -11.50 37.22
N LYS A 310 8.96 -11.95 36.13
CA LYS A 310 9.48 -13.05 35.30
C LYS A 310 10.75 -12.64 34.57
N MET A 311 10.77 -11.43 34.01
CA MET A 311 11.90 -10.91 33.27
C MET A 311 13.11 -10.68 34.18
N ALA A 312 12.94 -10.14 35.38
CA ALA A 312 14.01 -9.95 36.35
C ALA A 312 14.77 -11.25 36.63
N LYS A 313 14.05 -12.38 36.78
CA LYS A 313 14.66 -13.72 36.93
C LYS A 313 15.43 -14.16 35.68
N LYS A 314 14.93 -13.85 34.48
CA LYS A 314 15.60 -14.17 33.20
C LYS A 314 16.87 -13.34 33.03
N LEU A 315 16.80 -12.03 33.31
CA LEU A 315 17.93 -11.10 33.25
C LEU A 315 19.03 -11.49 34.24
N GLY A 316 18.67 -11.90 35.47
CA GLY A 316 19.64 -12.41 36.44
C GLY A 316 20.40 -13.63 35.92
N LYS A 317 19.69 -14.61 35.33
CA LYS A 317 20.32 -15.78 34.69
C LYS A 317 21.19 -15.42 33.49
N MET A 318 20.81 -14.41 32.71
CA MET A 318 21.63 -13.93 31.58
C MET A 318 22.91 -13.26 32.08
N ALA A 319 22.80 -12.41 33.11
CA ALA A 319 23.95 -11.76 33.73
C ALA A 319 24.94 -12.79 34.27
N GLU A 320 24.49 -13.78 35.04
CA GLU A 320 25.32 -14.87 35.56
C GLU A 320 26.04 -15.65 34.45
N LYS A 321 25.33 -15.99 33.37
CA LYS A 321 25.91 -16.73 32.23
C LYS A 321 26.90 -15.92 31.40
N SER A 322 26.80 -14.59 31.44
CA SER A 322 27.68 -13.71 30.67
C SER A 322 29.05 -13.49 31.36
N ILE A 323 29.17 -13.84 32.64
CA ILE A 323 30.41 -13.68 33.41
C ILE A 323 31.52 -14.50 32.75
N GLY A 324 32.63 -13.83 32.40
CA GLY A 324 33.78 -14.46 31.76
C GLY A 324 33.65 -14.67 30.23
N THR A 325 32.56 -14.20 29.61
CA THR A 325 32.42 -14.18 28.14
C THR A 325 33.01 -12.88 27.56
N SER A 326 33.25 -12.86 26.24
CA SER A 326 33.72 -11.65 25.54
C SER A 326 32.69 -10.52 25.45
N LYS A 327 31.43 -10.79 25.82
CA LYS A 327 30.31 -9.84 25.82
C LYS A 327 29.57 -9.93 27.17
N PRO A 328 30.07 -9.26 28.23
CA PRO A 328 29.39 -9.23 29.51
C PRO A 328 28.01 -8.58 29.34
N PHE A 329 27.02 -9.08 30.09
CA PHE A 329 25.65 -8.57 30.12
C PHE A 329 25.33 -8.06 31.53
N THR A 330 24.97 -6.79 31.65
CA THR A 330 24.59 -6.16 32.91
C THR A 330 23.21 -5.50 32.76
N PRO A 331 22.17 -5.99 33.46
CA PRO A 331 20.83 -5.40 33.39
C PRO A 331 20.81 -3.98 33.97
N LEU A 332 20.01 -3.10 33.37
CA LEU A 332 19.71 -1.78 33.89
C LEU A 332 18.93 -1.91 35.21
N ALA A 333 19.00 -0.88 36.05
CA ALA A 333 18.27 -0.83 37.31
C ALA A 333 16.75 -0.71 37.14
N ASN A 334 16.29 -0.18 35.99
CA ASN A 334 14.88 -0.05 35.67
C ASN A 334 14.38 -1.33 34.99
N GLU A 335 13.83 -2.24 35.80
CA GLU A 335 13.31 -3.53 35.35
C GLU A 335 12.11 -3.38 34.41
N GLU A 336 11.27 -2.36 34.61
CA GLU A 336 10.13 -2.08 33.74
C GLU A 336 10.61 -1.75 32.32
N PHE A 337 11.58 -0.85 32.19
CA PHE A 337 12.16 -0.52 30.88
C PHE A 337 12.80 -1.74 30.21
N GLU A 338 13.62 -2.53 30.93
CA GLU A 338 14.26 -3.73 30.38
C GLU A 338 13.23 -4.76 29.88
N THR A 339 12.12 -4.88 30.60
CA THR A 339 11.03 -5.80 30.25
C THR A 339 10.29 -5.35 29.00
N LEU A 340 9.89 -4.07 28.96
CA LEU A 340 9.05 -3.54 27.88
C LEU A 340 9.86 -3.26 26.60
N PHE A 341 11.06 -2.70 26.73
CA PHE A 341 11.90 -2.39 25.57
C PHE A 341 12.56 -3.63 24.96
N HIS A 342 12.84 -4.66 25.77
CA HIS A 342 13.26 -5.99 25.33
C HIS A 342 14.50 -6.06 24.41
N ALA A 343 15.46 -5.14 24.56
CA ALA A 343 16.74 -5.18 23.82
C ALA A 343 17.78 -6.07 24.50
N LEU A 344 17.52 -7.38 24.47
CA LEU A 344 18.30 -8.41 25.18
C LEU A 344 19.54 -8.89 24.41
N ASP A 345 19.64 -8.60 23.13
CA ASP A 345 20.72 -9.00 22.22
C ASP A 345 21.81 -7.92 22.06
N ARG A 346 21.76 -6.87 22.90
CA ARG A 346 22.72 -5.77 22.88
C ARG A 346 24.17 -6.25 23.05
N ASP A 347 25.08 -5.66 22.29
CA ASP A 347 26.50 -6.08 22.27
C ASP A 347 27.46 -5.13 23.02
N HIS A 348 26.99 -3.97 23.49
CA HIS A 348 27.81 -2.97 24.17
C HIS A 348 27.08 -2.26 25.34
N ASP A 349 27.06 -2.89 26.52
CA ASP A 349 26.30 -2.41 27.69
C ASP A 349 26.61 -0.97 28.15
N VAL A 350 27.88 -0.54 28.08
CA VAL A 350 28.28 0.80 28.52
C VAL A 350 27.61 1.86 27.67
N GLU A 351 27.68 1.72 26.35
CA GLU A 351 27.01 2.62 25.40
C GLU A 351 25.49 2.50 25.50
N PHE A 352 24.94 1.31 25.75
CA PHE A 352 23.51 1.13 25.97
C PHE A 352 23.01 1.95 27.17
N ARG A 353 23.76 1.96 28.28
CA ARG A 353 23.47 2.79 29.47
C ARG A 353 23.57 4.29 29.21
N VAL A 354 24.56 4.69 28.41
CA VAL A 354 24.75 6.10 28.02
C VAL A 354 23.60 6.57 27.13
N LEU A 355 23.12 5.70 26.24
CA LEU A 355 22.01 6.01 25.34
C LEU A 355 20.68 6.10 26.09
N PHE A 356 20.37 5.09 26.91
CA PHE A 356 19.13 5.01 27.67
C PHE A 356 19.29 5.56 29.09
N THR A 357 19.44 6.88 29.18
CA THR A 357 19.40 7.61 30.46
C THR A 357 18.03 7.45 31.16
N PRO A 358 17.89 7.77 32.46
CA PRO A 358 16.60 7.65 33.15
C PRO A 358 15.45 8.38 32.43
N LEU A 359 15.71 9.55 31.85
CA LEU A 359 14.72 10.27 31.05
C LEU A 359 14.37 9.54 29.75
N ALA A 360 15.36 8.98 29.05
CA ALA A 360 15.11 8.21 27.84
C ALA A 360 14.26 6.97 28.10
N GLN A 361 14.53 6.30 29.22
CA GLN A 361 13.75 5.14 29.66
C GLN A 361 12.30 5.52 29.96
N GLN A 362 12.07 6.63 30.67
CA GLN A 362 10.73 7.13 30.97
C GLN A 362 9.94 7.48 29.69
N ASN A 363 10.54 8.23 28.77
CA ASN A 363 9.93 8.57 27.48
C ASN A 363 9.57 7.33 26.67
N MET A 364 10.47 6.34 26.66
CA MET A 364 10.23 5.09 25.94
C MET A 364 9.11 4.27 26.59
N ILE A 365 9.07 4.17 27.93
CA ILE A 365 7.97 3.51 28.64
C ILE A 365 6.64 4.18 28.30
N GLU A 366 6.58 5.52 28.26
CA GLU A 366 5.37 6.27 27.90
C GLU A 366 4.88 5.92 26.49
N LEU A 367 5.78 5.82 25.51
CA LEU A 367 5.45 5.39 24.14
C LEU A 367 4.97 3.94 24.07
N LEU A 368 5.56 3.05 24.87
CA LEU A 368 5.25 1.61 24.85
C LEU A 368 3.96 1.26 25.59
N THR A 369 3.58 2.05 26.60
CA THR A 369 2.46 1.72 27.49
C THR A 369 1.17 2.42 27.08
N ASP A 370 1.22 3.63 26.52
CA ASP A 370 0.01 4.29 26.06
C ASP A 370 -0.39 3.81 24.65
N PRO A 371 -1.61 3.25 24.48
CA PRO A 371 -2.06 2.76 23.17
C PRO A 371 -2.26 3.84 22.11
N ARG A 372 -2.29 5.13 22.49
CA ARG A 372 -2.55 6.24 21.56
C ARG A 372 -1.26 6.99 21.18
N PRO A 373 -1.08 7.32 19.89
CA PRO A 373 -1.91 6.90 18.75
C PRO A 373 -1.66 5.46 18.30
N TYR A 374 -0.47 4.89 18.55
CA TYR A 374 -0.09 3.56 18.07
C TYR A 374 0.46 2.62 19.16
N GLY A 375 1.03 3.17 20.25
CA GLY A 375 1.60 2.40 21.36
C GLY A 375 2.84 1.60 20.96
N ASP A 376 2.98 0.41 21.54
CA ASP A 376 4.08 -0.52 21.22
C ASP A 376 3.83 -1.27 19.92
N ASP A 377 4.15 -0.61 18.79
CA ASP A 377 3.91 -1.14 17.45
C ASP A 377 5.14 -1.14 16.53
N PHE A 378 6.32 -0.82 17.07
CA PHE A 378 7.54 -0.63 16.28
C PHE A 378 8.73 -1.52 16.67
N TYR A 379 9.40 -2.03 15.65
CA TYR A 379 10.74 -2.59 15.72
C TYR A 379 11.77 -1.45 15.77
N PHE A 380 12.83 -1.66 16.52
CA PHE A 380 13.97 -0.74 16.57
C PHE A 380 15.24 -1.58 16.50
N LEU A 381 15.94 -1.46 15.38
CA LEU A 381 17.27 -1.98 15.18
C LEU A 381 18.27 -0.84 15.28
N LYS A 382 19.26 -0.96 16.16
CA LYS A 382 20.46 -0.14 16.11
C LYS A 382 21.61 -1.02 15.62
N SER A 383 22.29 -0.55 14.59
CA SER A 383 23.54 -1.13 14.08
C SER A 383 24.58 -0.03 14.04
N HIS A 384 25.35 0.08 15.12
CA HIS A 384 26.38 1.11 15.27
C HIS A 384 25.74 2.50 15.16
N ARG A 385 26.11 3.29 14.15
CA ARG A 385 25.62 4.66 13.94
C ARG A 385 24.29 4.74 13.18
N ILE A 386 23.81 3.64 12.63
CA ILE A 386 22.51 3.57 11.93
C ILE A 386 21.45 3.02 12.88
N ASN A 387 20.30 3.68 12.86
CA ASN A 387 19.09 3.25 13.55
C ASN A 387 18.00 3.03 12.52
N VAL A 388 17.28 1.92 12.62
CA VAL A 388 16.18 1.58 11.73
C VAL A 388 14.93 1.35 12.58
N ILE A 389 13.88 2.10 12.28
CA ILE A 389 12.55 1.93 12.84
C ILE A 389 11.64 1.34 11.76
N GLN A 390 10.92 0.28 12.13
CA GLN A 390 9.88 -0.30 11.29
C GLN A 390 8.64 -0.45 12.15
N SER A 391 7.60 0.35 11.88
CA SER A 391 6.35 0.35 12.65
C SER A 391 5.20 -0.31 11.88
N ALA A 392 4.23 -0.83 12.61
CA ALA A 392 3.02 -1.40 12.02
C ALA A 392 2.19 -0.33 11.29
N HIS A 393 2.05 0.87 11.87
CA HIS A 393 1.30 1.96 11.26
C HIS A 393 1.86 2.37 9.89
N SER A 394 3.19 2.50 9.76
CA SER A 394 3.85 2.92 8.53
C SER A 394 3.83 1.89 7.40
N GLN A 395 3.52 0.61 7.69
CA GLN A 395 3.31 -0.38 6.64
C GLN A 395 2.03 -0.09 5.84
N SER A 396 1.01 0.44 6.52
CA SER A 396 -0.32 0.69 5.95
C SER A 396 -0.50 2.08 5.36
N PHE A 397 0.25 3.07 5.84
CA PHE A 397 0.15 4.44 5.37
C PHE A 397 0.86 4.65 4.03
N ASP A 398 0.28 5.49 3.17
CA ASP A 398 0.85 5.89 1.89
C ASP A 398 1.56 7.24 2.04
N TYR A 399 2.90 7.20 2.04
CA TYR A 399 3.74 8.37 2.13
C TYR A 399 4.02 9.06 0.79
N SER A 400 3.53 8.50 -0.33
CA SER A 400 3.81 9.05 -1.67
C SER A 400 3.32 10.48 -1.85
N ALA A 401 2.26 10.87 -1.13
CA ALA A 401 1.57 12.13 -1.35
C ALA A 401 1.14 12.34 -2.80
N ASP A 402 0.76 11.24 -3.48
CA ASP A 402 0.26 11.30 -4.84
C ASP A 402 -0.93 12.28 -4.91
N PRO A 403 -0.88 13.32 -5.76
CA PRO A 403 -1.96 14.29 -5.91
C PRO A 403 -3.33 13.67 -6.15
N SER A 404 -3.41 12.48 -6.75
CA SER A 404 -4.67 11.75 -6.93
C SER A 404 -5.40 11.42 -5.63
N LEU A 405 -4.69 11.39 -4.48
CA LEU A 405 -5.27 11.14 -3.15
C LEU A 405 -6.17 12.28 -2.66
N PHE A 406 -5.94 13.51 -3.12
CA PHE A 406 -6.66 14.71 -2.68
C PHE A 406 -7.26 15.54 -3.82
N MET A 407 -7.00 15.17 -5.08
CA MET A 407 -7.73 15.69 -6.23
C MET A 407 -9.21 15.24 -6.22
N GLY A 408 -10.09 16.11 -6.67
CA GLY A 408 -11.53 15.82 -6.70
C GLY A 408 -12.32 16.83 -7.52
N TYR A 409 -13.63 16.83 -7.28
CA TYR A 409 -14.59 17.74 -7.94
C TYR A 409 -15.41 18.59 -6.95
N ASP A 410 -15.31 18.31 -5.64
CA ASP A 410 -16.00 19.03 -4.56
C ASP A 410 -14.96 19.74 -3.70
N CYS A 411 -14.98 21.07 -3.73
CA CYS A 411 -14.01 21.91 -3.04
C CYS A 411 -14.00 21.69 -1.51
N VAL A 412 -15.17 21.45 -0.90
CA VAL A 412 -15.27 21.26 0.56
C VAL A 412 -14.72 19.88 0.93
N ALA A 413 -15.10 18.85 0.16
CA ALA A 413 -14.61 17.50 0.38
C ALA A 413 -13.08 17.40 0.15
N MET A 414 -12.56 18.07 -0.89
CA MET A 414 -11.14 18.13 -1.19
C MET A 414 -10.34 18.81 -0.06
N ARG A 415 -10.83 19.95 0.46
CA ARG A 415 -10.19 20.61 1.61
C ARG A 415 -10.08 19.68 2.81
N LYS A 416 -11.17 18.98 3.14
CA LYS A 416 -11.19 18.02 4.24
C LYS A 416 -10.22 16.86 3.99
N GLY A 417 -10.27 16.25 2.79
CA GLY A 417 -9.41 15.13 2.44
C GLY A 417 -7.93 15.48 2.46
N PHE A 418 -7.56 16.67 1.97
CA PHE A 418 -6.19 17.17 2.02
C PHE A 418 -5.68 17.35 3.46
N ILE A 419 -6.47 17.99 4.32
CA ILE A 419 -6.11 18.21 5.72
C ILE A 419 -6.05 16.89 6.49
N ASP A 420 -7.04 16.00 6.33
CA ASP A 420 -7.05 14.69 6.96
C ASP A 420 -5.81 13.86 6.56
N TYR A 421 -5.44 13.89 5.27
CA TYR A 421 -4.23 13.24 4.77
C TYR A 421 -2.98 13.82 5.42
N CYS A 422 -2.87 15.16 5.49
CA CYS A 422 -1.76 15.85 6.14
C CYS A 422 -1.67 15.49 7.63
N ASP A 423 -2.78 15.50 8.36
CA ASP A 423 -2.84 15.12 9.79
C ASP A 423 -2.35 13.69 10.01
N LEU A 424 -2.77 12.75 9.16
CA LEU A 424 -2.29 11.35 9.19
C LEU A 424 -0.81 11.23 8.80
N TYR A 425 -0.35 12.04 7.85
CA TYR A 425 1.04 12.07 7.39
C TYR A 425 1.99 12.46 8.53
N ILE A 426 1.73 13.61 9.19
CA ILE A 426 2.56 14.06 10.31
C ILE A 426 2.46 13.09 11.48
N GLN A 427 1.28 12.54 11.79
CA GLN A 427 1.13 11.56 12.85
C GLN A 427 1.99 10.32 12.58
N SER A 428 1.90 9.75 11.38
CA SER A 428 2.62 8.52 11.06
C SER A 428 4.13 8.77 10.99
N LEU A 429 4.59 9.83 10.33
CA LEU A 429 6.01 10.16 10.27
C LEU A 429 6.59 10.49 11.66
N PHE A 430 5.86 11.27 12.47
CA PHE A 430 6.34 11.66 13.79
C PHE A 430 6.46 10.46 14.73
N PHE A 431 5.54 9.50 14.69
CA PHE A 431 5.60 8.32 15.56
C PHE A 431 6.62 7.27 15.10
N ASP A 432 7.08 7.29 13.85
CA ASP A 432 8.32 6.61 13.46
C ASP A 432 9.58 7.28 14.04
N LEU A 433 9.56 8.62 14.18
CA LEU A 433 10.67 9.41 14.73
C LEU A 433 10.67 9.45 16.28
N ALA A 434 9.51 9.31 16.91
CA ALA A 434 9.32 9.43 18.36
C ALA A 434 10.22 8.51 19.20
N PRO A 435 10.51 7.25 18.79
CA PRO A 435 11.44 6.39 19.52
C PRO A 435 12.87 6.93 19.53
N LEU A 436 13.29 7.55 18.43
CA LEU A 436 14.60 8.17 18.28
C LEU A 436 14.66 9.47 19.09
N LEU A 437 13.59 10.28 19.04
CA LEU A 437 13.47 11.50 19.82
C LEU A 437 13.40 11.24 21.33
N SER A 438 12.90 10.07 21.73
CA SER A 438 12.85 9.68 23.14
C SER A 438 14.24 9.52 23.75
N ILE A 439 15.30 9.42 22.93
CA ILE A 439 16.69 9.34 23.35
C ILE A 439 17.32 10.75 23.28
N PRO A 440 17.54 11.42 24.43
CA PRO A 440 18.05 12.80 24.44
C PRO A 440 19.43 12.94 23.78
N LEU A 441 20.26 11.89 23.88
CA LEU A 441 21.60 11.90 23.32
C LEU A 441 21.62 12.06 21.80
N TYR A 442 20.62 11.52 21.09
CA TYR A 442 20.47 11.73 19.64
C TYR A 442 20.18 13.18 19.29
N GLN A 443 19.50 13.92 20.16
CA GLN A 443 19.22 15.33 19.93
C GLN A 443 20.42 16.24 20.25
N MET A 444 21.26 15.82 21.21
CA MET A 444 22.47 16.55 21.61
C MET A 444 23.63 16.35 20.62
N HIS A 445 23.76 15.16 20.04
CA HIS A 445 24.74 14.88 19.00
C HIS A 445 24.16 15.21 17.63
N LYS A 446 24.22 16.49 17.25
CA LYS A 446 23.91 16.93 15.88
C LYS A 446 24.99 16.44 14.91
N SER A 447 24.58 16.16 13.67
CA SER A 447 25.53 15.84 12.60
C SER A 447 26.57 16.96 12.47
N ARG A 448 27.85 16.58 12.36
CA ARG A 448 28.94 17.53 12.08
C ARG A 448 28.89 17.93 10.62
N ASP A 449 29.48 19.08 10.29
CA ASP A 449 29.64 19.52 8.90
C ASP A 449 30.37 18.45 8.09
N TYR A 450 29.65 17.83 7.17
CA TYR A 450 30.19 16.82 6.27
C TYR A 450 30.69 17.51 5.01
N ILE A 451 31.96 17.29 4.69
CA ILE A 451 32.57 17.81 3.47
C ILE A 451 32.10 16.93 2.32
N TYR A 452 31.04 17.39 1.65
CA TYR A 452 30.49 16.71 0.49
C TYR A 452 31.53 16.60 -0.62
N LYS A 453 31.64 15.41 -1.21
CA LYS A 453 32.43 15.20 -2.42
C LYS A 453 31.78 16.00 -3.54
N GLY A 454 32.55 16.85 -4.22
CA GLY A 454 32.10 17.43 -5.48
C GLY A 454 32.02 16.34 -6.56
N ASN A 455 31.06 16.45 -7.47
CA ASN A 455 30.93 15.59 -8.65
C ASN A 455 30.66 14.10 -8.36
N TYR A 456 29.45 13.81 -7.88
CA TYR A 456 28.95 12.44 -7.75
C TYR A 456 28.77 11.76 -9.12
N GLY A 457 28.94 10.44 -9.17
CA GLY A 457 28.79 9.62 -10.38
C GLY A 457 27.36 9.57 -10.95
N ARG A 458 26.38 10.09 -10.20
CA ARG A 458 24.97 10.23 -10.57
C ARG A 458 24.41 11.56 -10.07
N ASN A 459 23.41 12.11 -10.74
CA ASN A 459 22.70 13.32 -10.31
C ASN A 459 21.54 13.00 -9.36
N VAL A 460 20.95 11.80 -9.49
CA VAL A 460 19.82 11.32 -8.69
C VAL A 460 20.20 10.00 -8.02
N THR A 461 19.74 9.75 -6.78
CA THR A 461 20.06 8.52 -6.04
C THR A 461 19.39 7.30 -6.67
N SER A 462 19.95 6.10 -6.46
CA SER A 462 19.31 4.84 -6.92
C SER A 462 17.92 4.67 -6.32
N PHE A 463 17.72 5.09 -5.06
CA PHE A 463 16.43 5.05 -4.39
C PHE A 463 15.36 5.85 -5.15
N GLU A 464 15.69 7.07 -5.56
CA GLU A 464 14.79 7.91 -6.35
C GLU A 464 14.59 7.37 -7.77
N GLN A 465 15.65 6.84 -8.40
CA GLN A 465 15.56 6.23 -9.72
C GLN A 465 14.64 4.98 -9.71
N GLU A 466 14.79 4.09 -8.73
CA GLU A 466 13.93 2.93 -8.55
C GLU A 466 12.48 3.34 -8.20
N ALA A 467 12.28 4.32 -7.32
CA ALA A 467 10.94 4.83 -7.00
C ALA A 467 10.22 5.37 -8.25
N LEU A 468 10.94 6.13 -9.09
CA LEU A 468 10.41 6.62 -10.36
C LEU A 468 10.11 5.49 -11.35
N ALA A 469 10.98 4.48 -11.43
CA ALA A 469 10.77 3.30 -12.28
C ALA A 469 9.50 2.53 -11.87
N ASN A 470 9.30 2.31 -10.57
CA ASN A 470 8.09 1.66 -10.04
C ASN A 470 6.83 2.51 -10.20
N GLY A 471 6.98 3.83 -10.34
CA GLY A 471 5.88 4.73 -10.64
C GLY A 471 5.48 4.78 -12.12
N LEU A 472 6.34 4.32 -13.03
CA LEU A 472 6.03 4.24 -14.47
C LEU A 472 5.11 3.04 -14.76
N ASP A 473 4.54 3.01 -15.96
CA ASP A 473 3.74 1.86 -16.39
C ASP A 473 4.60 0.59 -16.45
N SER A 474 4.28 -0.38 -15.60
CA SER A 474 4.93 -1.70 -15.49
C SER A 474 5.04 -2.45 -16.82
N ALA A 475 4.13 -2.21 -17.78
CA ALA A 475 4.20 -2.80 -19.10
C ALA A 475 5.48 -2.40 -19.86
N SER A 476 6.06 -1.25 -19.54
CA SER A 476 7.30 -0.73 -20.17
C SER A 476 8.55 -1.53 -19.77
N PHE A 477 8.48 -2.25 -18.65
CA PHE A 477 9.59 -3.02 -18.09
C PHE A 477 9.34 -4.53 -18.12
N MET A 478 8.15 -4.97 -18.55
CA MET A 478 7.71 -6.36 -18.46
C MET A 478 8.60 -7.29 -19.30
N PRO A 479 9.26 -8.30 -18.69
CA PRO A 479 9.99 -9.30 -19.44
C PRO A 479 9.08 -10.08 -20.40
N LYS A 480 9.64 -10.53 -21.53
CA LYS A 480 8.90 -11.38 -22.46
C LYS A 480 8.43 -12.65 -21.74
N LEU A 481 7.17 -13.03 -21.93
CA LEU A 481 6.53 -14.22 -21.33
C LEU A 481 6.26 -14.13 -19.82
N ALA A 482 6.56 -13.01 -19.15
CA ALA A 482 6.15 -12.79 -17.78
C ALA A 482 4.62 -12.74 -17.65
N ASP A 483 4.10 -13.26 -16.55
CA ASP A 483 2.70 -13.16 -16.18
C ASP A 483 2.42 -11.77 -15.61
N PRO A 484 1.57 -10.95 -16.25
CA PRO A 484 1.29 -9.58 -15.80
C PRO A 484 0.54 -9.52 -14.46
N SER A 485 0.02 -10.65 -13.96
CA SER A 485 -0.62 -10.71 -12.64
C SER A 485 0.38 -10.82 -11.48
N VAL A 486 1.65 -11.15 -11.77
CA VAL A 486 2.71 -11.27 -10.75
C VAL A 486 3.52 -9.97 -10.71
N PRO A 487 3.76 -9.37 -9.52
CA PRO A 487 4.57 -8.17 -9.39
C PRO A 487 6.00 -8.33 -9.96
N LEU A 488 6.55 -7.22 -10.46
CA LEU A 488 7.94 -7.12 -10.89
C LEU A 488 8.81 -6.55 -9.76
N ILE A 489 10.03 -7.03 -9.66
CA ILE A 489 11.11 -6.36 -8.91
C ILE A 489 11.93 -5.55 -9.92
N LEU A 490 12.00 -4.23 -9.73
CA LEU A 490 12.74 -3.32 -10.60
C LEU A 490 13.99 -2.83 -9.87
N LYS A 491 15.17 -3.15 -10.42
CA LYS A 491 16.46 -2.76 -9.86
C LYS A 491 17.21 -1.85 -10.83
N VAL A 492 17.88 -0.83 -10.30
CA VAL A 492 18.75 0.05 -11.11
C VAL A 492 20.21 -0.38 -10.91
N ASP A 493 20.89 -0.74 -12.00
CA ASP A 493 22.26 -1.26 -11.95
C ASP A 493 23.29 -0.24 -12.42
N GLU A 494 23.26 0.05 -13.72
CA GLU A 494 24.25 0.89 -14.40
C GLU A 494 23.74 2.31 -14.47
N VAL A 495 24.56 3.27 -14.04
CA VAL A 495 24.27 4.70 -14.18
C VAL A 495 25.44 5.37 -14.91
N ALA A 496 25.16 5.89 -16.11
CA ALA A 496 26.06 6.78 -16.83
C ALA A 496 25.51 8.20 -16.78
N LYS A 497 26.38 9.18 -16.55
CA LYS A 497 25.98 10.58 -16.47
C LYS A 497 26.22 11.28 -17.81
N GLN A 498 25.19 11.91 -18.36
CA GLN A 498 25.27 12.77 -19.53
C GLN A 498 24.78 14.17 -19.17
N GLY A 499 25.70 15.04 -18.75
CA GLY A 499 25.35 16.37 -18.26
C GLY A 499 24.59 16.27 -16.93
N LYS A 500 23.34 16.75 -16.91
CA LYS A 500 22.45 16.65 -15.73
C LYS A 500 21.44 15.51 -15.84
N THR A 501 21.49 14.73 -16.92
CA THR A 501 20.65 13.55 -17.10
C THR A 501 21.43 12.30 -16.76
N ASP A 502 20.84 11.45 -15.94
CA ASP A 502 21.35 10.12 -15.64
C ASP A 502 20.72 9.12 -16.64
N LEU A 503 21.57 8.36 -17.32
CA LEU A 503 21.20 7.24 -18.16
C LEU A 503 21.34 5.97 -17.33
N THR A 504 20.24 5.27 -17.13
CA THR A 504 20.17 4.11 -16.23
C THR A 504 19.64 2.88 -16.95
N SER A 505 20.14 1.69 -16.59
CA SER A 505 19.51 0.43 -16.97
C SER A 505 18.66 -0.09 -15.82
N VAL A 506 17.40 -0.40 -16.09
CA VAL A 506 16.47 -1.00 -15.12
C VAL A 506 16.35 -2.49 -15.43
N ARG A 507 16.86 -3.33 -14.54
CA ARG A 507 16.61 -4.77 -14.57
C ARG A 507 15.27 -5.06 -13.94
N ALA A 508 14.36 -5.63 -14.71
CA ALA A 508 13.07 -6.10 -14.24
C ALA A 508 13.09 -7.62 -14.08
N SER A 509 12.74 -8.11 -12.90
CA SER A 509 12.60 -9.54 -12.60
C SER A 509 11.13 -9.87 -12.34
N GLY A 510 10.58 -10.76 -13.16
CA GLY A 510 9.19 -11.23 -13.08
C GLY A 510 9.10 -12.76 -13.14
N TYR A 511 7.88 -13.28 -13.23
CA TYR A 511 7.67 -14.73 -13.30
C TYR A 511 6.77 -15.11 -14.47
N ARG A 512 7.17 -16.14 -15.20
CA ARG A 512 6.28 -16.90 -16.07
C ARG A 512 5.57 -17.97 -15.25
N THR A 513 4.26 -18.08 -15.39
CA THR A 513 3.43 -19.04 -14.65
C THR A 513 3.00 -20.21 -15.51
N PHE A 514 2.94 -21.41 -14.92
CA PHE A 514 2.42 -22.61 -15.55
C PHE A 514 1.41 -23.30 -14.63
N ALA A 515 0.24 -23.63 -15.17
CA ALA A 515 -0.74 -24.45 -14.46
C ALA A 515 -0.29 -25.91 -14.45
N MET A 516 -0.14 -26.47 -13.26
CA MET A 516 0.29 -27.84 -13.00
C MET A 516 -0.76 -28.55 -12.16
N VAL A 517 -0.75 -29.88 -12.16
CA VAL A 517 -1.63 -30.70 -11.32
C VAL A 517 -0.82 -31.86 -10.76
N ASP A 518 -0.80 -31.96 -9.43
CA ASP A 518 -0.29 -33.14 -8.74
C ASP A 518 -1.44 -34.10 -8.47
N TYR A 519 -1.16 -35.40 -8.48
CA TYR A 519 -2.13 -36.43 -8.14
C TYR A 519 -1.72 -37.08 -6.82
N VAL A 520 -2.47 -36.81 -5.75
CA VAL A 520 -2.15 -37.27 -4.40
C VAL A 520 -3.03 -38.47 -4.04
N PRO A 521 -2.46 -39.66 -3.82
CA PRO A 521 -3.22 -40.84 -3.43
C PRO A 521 -3.89 -40.65 -2.07
N THR A 522 -5.22 -40.76 -2.03
CA THR A 522 -6.05 -40.60 -0.82
C THR A 522 -7.04 -41.76 -0.71
N MET A 523 -7.17 -42.36 0.47
CA MET A 523 -8.12 -43.45 0.71
C MET A 523 -9.55 -42.93 0.72
N GLY A 524 -10.41 -43.50 -0.13
CA GLY A 524 -11.84 -43.24 -0.17
C GLY A 524 -12.63 -44.10 0.82
N GLY A 525 -13.81 -43.63 1.22
CA GLY A 525 -14.77 -44.37 2.02
C GLY A 525 -15.37 -45.59 1.30
N ASP A 526 -15.10 -45.72 0.00
CA ASP A 526 -15.35 -46.92 -0.81
C ASP A 526 -14.27 -48.00 -0.65
N GLY A 527 -13.23 -47.75 0.15
CA GLY A 527 -12.11 -48.66 0.40
C GLY A 527 -11.06 -48.69 -0.71
N ARG A 528 -11.10 -47.74 -1.66
CA ARG A 528 -10.14 -47.64 -2.77
C ARG A 528 -9.25 -46.42 -2.63
N MET A 529 -8.04 -46.50 -3.18
CA MET A 529 -7.18 -45.34 -3.33
C MET A 529 -7.64 -44.51 -4.54
N HIS A 530 -7.82 -43.21 -4.33
CA HIS A 530 -8.15 -42.25 -5.37
C HIS A 530 -7.05 -41.21 -5.49
N ASN A 531 -6.69 -40.88 -6.73
CA ASN A 531 -5.71 -39.85 -7.01
C ASN A 531 -6.39 -38.48 -7.04
N VAL A 532 -6.34 -37.77 -5.93
CA VAL A 532 -6.95 -36.44 -5.79
C VAL A 532 -6.11 -35.44 -6.60
N PRO A 533 -6.69 -34.76 -7.60
CA PRO A 533 -5.98 -33.75 -8.36
C PRO A 533 -5.82 -32.49 -7.51
N VAL A 534 -4.59 -32.03 -7.34
CA VAL A 534 -4.23 -30.80 -6.64
C VAL A 534 -3.63 -29.82 -7.66
N PRO A 535 -4.42 -28.86 -8.18
CA PRO A 535 -3.91 -27.85 -9.09
C PRO A 535 -2.98 -26.89 -8.37
N TRP A 536 -1.84 -26.58 -8.98
CA TRP A 536 -0.85 -25.65 -8.46
C TRP A 536 -0.21 -24.83 -9.58
N THR A 537 0.52 -23.78 -9.22
CA THR A 537 1.16 -22.86 -10.17
C THR A 537 2.67 -22.94 -10.03
N ARG A 538 3.35 -23.31 -11.10
CA ARG A 538 4.82 -23.27 -11.18
C ARG A 538 5.27 -21.91 -11.66
N TYR A 539 6.23 -21.33 -10.96
CA TYR A 539 6.80 -20.02 -11.26
C TYR A 539 8.23 -20.20 -11.79
N GLU A 540 8.52 -19.66 -12.98
CA GLU A 540 9.88 -19.59 -13.54
C GLU A 540 10.26 -18.12 -13.68
N GLU A 541 11.39 -17.73 -13.07
CA GLU A 541 11.86 -16.34 -13.13
C GLU A 541 12.29 -15.97 -14.56
N VAL A 542 11.91 -14.77 -14.98
CA VAL A 542 12.28 -14.18 -16.26
C VAL A 542 12.72 -12.74 -16.02
N THR A 543 13.76 -12.31 -16.72
CA THR A 543 14.34 -10.98 -16.56
C THR A 543 14.39 -10.22 -17.89
N SER A 544 14.41 -8.90 -17.80
CA SER A 544 14.71 -8.00 -18.93
C SER A 544 15.41 -6.75 -18.43
N GLU A 545 16.17 -6.12 -19.32
CA GLU A 545 16.80 -4.84 -19.07
C GLU A 545 16.20 -3.78 -19.98
N THR A 546 15.79 -2.68 -19.39
CA THR A 546 15.17 -1.56 -20.11
C THR A 546 15.90 -0.27 -19.77
N PRO A 547 16.35 0.51 -20.76
CA PRO A 547 16.97 1.80 -20.52
C PRO A 547 15.93 2.81 -20.02
N MET A 548 16.31 3.56 -18.98
CA MET A 548 15.53 4.63 -18.40
C MET A 548 16.43 5.84 -18.17
N GLN A 549 15.85 7.03 -18.26
CA GLN A 549 16.59 8.28 -18.07
C GLN A 549 15.93 9.10 -17.00
N VAL A 550 16.74 9.68 -16.14
CA VAL A 550 16.26 10.44 -14.98
C VAL A 550 16.97 11.78 -14.93
N ARG A 551 16.20 12.85 -14.77
CA ARG A 551 16.71 14.22 -14.69
C ARG A 551 15.92 15.03 -13.69
N GLN A 552 16.62 15.84 -12.89
CA GLN A 552 15.97 16.92 -12.14
C GLN A 552 15.59 18.08 -13.08
N VAL A 553 14.32 18.48 -13.05
CA VAL A 553 13.73 19.52 -13.90
C VAL A 553 13.29 20.72 -13.05
N CYS A 554 12.01 21.10 -13.05
CA CYS A 554 11.46 22.14 -12.17
C CYS A 554 10.78 21.53 -10.94
N PRO A 555 10.92 22.15 -9.76
CA PRO A 555 10.42 21.62 -8.49
C PRO A 555 8.89 21.57 -8.41
N ASP A 556 8.18 22.41 -9.17
CA ASP A 556 6.72 22.48 -9.14
C ASP A 556 6.03 21.88 -10.37
N LYS A 557 5.00 21.07 -10.12
CA LYS A 557 4.20 20.41 -11.15
C LYS A 557 3.50 21.38 -12.10
N GLY A 558 3.02 22.51 -11.56
CA GLY A 558 2.31 23.53 -12.34
C GLY A 558 3.18 24.07 -13.48
N THR A 559 4.40 24.50 -13.16
CA THR A 559 5.38 24.99 -14.15
C THR A 559 5.82 23.90 -15.11
N PHE A 560 5.92 22.64 -14.65
CA PHE A 560 6.20 21.52 -15.55
C PHE A 560 5.10 21.37 -16.60
N LEU A 561 3.83 21.31 -16.17
CA LEU A 561 2.68 21.15 -17.06
C LEU A 561 2.52 22.35 -18.00
N GLU A 562 2.78 23.57 -17.54
CA GLU A 562 2.81 24.75 -18.40
C GLU A 562 3.91 24.67 -19.45
N SER A 563 5.12 24.26 -19.06
CA SER A 563 6.25 24.12 -19.97
C SER A 563 5.98 23.03 -21.00
N LEU A 564 5.34 21.93 -20.59
CA LEU A 564 4.86 20.89 -21.49
C LEU A 564 3.82 21.41 -22.48
N ARG A 565 2.83 22.19 -22.04
CA ARG A 565 1.80 22.76 -22.95
C ARG A 565 2.39 23.77 -23.94
N LYS A 566 3.36 24.57 -23.51
CA LYS A 566 3.95 25.67 -24.31
C LYS A 566 5.06 25.20 -25.26
N ASN A 567 5.72 24.08 -25.00
CA ASN A 567 6.88 23.61 -25.75
C ASN A 567 6.58 22.34 -26.56
N GLN A 568 6.37 22.51 -27.87
CA GLN A 568 6.09 21.41 -28.79
C GLN A 568 7.25 20.41 -28.91
N GLY A 569 8.50 20.87 -28.72
CA GLY A 569 9.68 19.99 -28.69
C GLY A 569 9.65 19.05 -27.48
N LEU A 570 9.27 19.56 -26.31
CA LEU A 570 9.10 18.74 -25.11
C LEU A 570 7.91 17.78 -25.23
N GLN A 571 6.79 18.20 -25.84
CA GLN A 571 5.67 17.30 -26.12
C GLN A 571 6.10 16.15 -27.03
N ASN A 572 6.79 16.44 -28.12
CA ASN A 572 7.28 15.42 -29.05
C ASN A 572 8.32 14.50 -28.40
N PHE A 573 9.13 15.03 -27.47
CA PHE A 573 10.12 14.25 -26.72
C PHE A 573 9.48 13.25 -25.76
N LEU A 574 8.29 13.56 -25.22
CA LEU A 574 7.58 12.72 -24.26
C LEU A 574 6.43 11.90 -24.87
N SER A 575 5.89 12.28 -26.03
CA SER A 575 4.65 11.71 -26.58
C SER A 575 4.76 10.26 -27.06
N SER A 576 5.97 9.77 -27.36
CA SER A 576 6.21 8.41 -27.84
C SER A 576 6.67 7.44 -26.76
N LEU A 577 6.89 7.91 -25.53
CA LEU A 577 7.55 7.15 -24.47
C LEU A 577 6.78 7.25 -23.15
N SER A 578 6.84 6.17 -22.37
CA SER A 578 6.34 6.19 -20.99
C SER A 578 7.21 7.14 -20.15
N TYR A 579 6.60 8.13 -19.51
CA TYR A 579 7.29 9.10 -18.66
C TYR A 579 6.53 9.37 -17.37
N ARG A 580 7.26 9.79 -16.34
CA ARG A 580 6.73 10.17 -15.03
C ARG A 580 7.43 11.42 -14.54
N TYR A 581 6.64 12.37 -14.07
CA TYR A 581 7.12 13.52 -13.31
C TYR A 581 6.70 13.33 -11.85
N GLU A 582 7.63 13.50 -10.93
CA GLU A 582 7.39 13.41 -9.48
C GLU A 582 8.43 14.24 -8.73
N ARG A 583 7.99 15.13 -7.81
CA ARG A 583 8.86 15.93 -6.92
C ARG A 583 9.98 16.69 -7.63
N GLY A 584 9.74 17.13 -8.87
CA GLY A 584 10.73 17.81 -9.70
C GLY A 584 11.75 16.90 -10.39
N LEU A 585 11.55 15.59 -10.35
CA LEU A 585 12.27 14.60 -11.14
C LEU A 585 11.42 14.16 -12.33
N LEU A 586 12.06 14.03 -13.49
CA LEU A 586 11.48 13.50 -14.71
C LEU A 586 12.18 12.19 -15.03
N ALA A 587 11.42 11.10 -15.07
CA ALA A 587 11.85 9.81 -15.59
C ALA A 587 11.19 9.53 -16.94
N ARG A 588 11.93 8.93 -17.87
CA ARG A 588 11.37 8.39 -19.12
C ARG A 588 12.02 7.07 -19.50
N VAL A 589 11.25 6.18 -20.09
CA VAL A 589 11.74 4.93 -20.68
C VAL A 589 12.30 5.21 -22.07
N GLY A 590 13.49 4.71 -22.40
CA GLY A 590 14.06 4.79 -23.75
C GLY A 590 15.57 5.03 -23.79
N GLU A 591 16.18 4.72 -24.94
CA GLU A 591 17.61 4.86 -25.19
C GLU A 591 18.04 6.32 -25.38
N GLY A 592 19.10 6.72 -24.64
CA GLY A 592 19.92 7.91 -24.86
C GLY A 592 19.24 9.29 -24.89
N VAL A 593 19.98 10.33 -24.50
CA VAL A 593 19.66 11.71 -24.86
C VAL A 593 20.67 12.15 -25.91
N SER A 594 20.24 12.65 -27.07
CA SER A 594 21.21 13.27 -27.98
C SER A 594 21.80 14.52 -27.29
N PRO A 595 23.06 14.90 -27.52
CA PRO A 595 23.62 16.13 -26.95
C PRO A 595 22.78 17.39 -27.26
N SER A 596 22.07 17.41 -28.39
CA SER A 596 21.12 18.47 -28.75
C SER A 596 19.85 18.46 -27.90
N GLN A 597 19.30 17.29 -27.57
CA GLN A 597 18.17 17.15 -26.65
C GLN A 597 18.55 17.54 -25.21
N GLU A 598 19.74 17.14 -24.75
CA GLU A 598 20.25 17.51 -23.42
C GLU A 598 20.41 19.03 -23.31
N LYS A 599 20.96 19.66 -24.36
CA LYS A 599 21.04 21.12 -24.41
C LYS A 599 19.67 21.79 -24.42
N ALA A 600 18.70 21.27 -25.17
CA ALA A 600 17.34 21.82 -25.20
C ALA A 600 16.62 21.70 -23.85
N LEU A 601 16.81 20.58 -23.14
CA LEU A 601 16.28 20.38 -21.78
C LEU A 601 16.97 21.31 -20.78
N ALA A 602 18.28 21.48 -20.89
CA ALA A 602 19.04 22.43 -20.07
C ALA A 602 18.58 23.88 -20.32
N ASP A 603 18.40 24.29 -21.57
CA ASP A 603 17.91 25.63 -21.91
C ASP A 603 16.49 25.88 -21.37
N LEU A 604 15.65 24.83 -21.33
CA LEU A 604 14.27 24.93 -20.87
C LEU A 604 14.15 25.02 -19.35
N PHE A 605 14.87 24.16 -18.62
CA PHE A 605 14.72 24.01 -17.18
C PHE A 605 15.84 24.69 -16.37
N ASP A 606 17.06 24.73 -16.88
CA ASP A 606 18.20 25.28 -16.13
C ASP A 606 18.34 26.81 -16.28
N ALA A 607 17.87 27.38 -17.40
CA ALA A 607 17.91 28.84 -17.60
C ALA A 607 16.92 29.59 -16.70
N LYS A 608 15.83 28.95 -16.27
CA LYS A 608 14.85 29.53 -15.33
C LYS A 608 15.34 29.50 -13.87
N ALA A 609 16.15 28.52 -13.49
CA ALA A 609 16.71 28.42 -12.13
C ALA A 609 17.67 29.57 -11.77
N LYS A 610 18.19 30.32 -12.76
CA LYS A 610 19.02 31.53 -12.53
C LYS A 610 18.21 32.82 -12.28
N LYS A 611 16.88 32.77 -12.29
CA LYS A 611 15.99 33.95 -12.13
C LYS A 611 15.09 33.89 -10.89
N GLN A 612 15.28 32.91 -10.00
CA GLN A 612 14.60 32.84 -8.70
C GLN A 612 15.60 33.04 -7.57
#